data_AF-A0A2V7IYL2-F1
#
_entry.id   AF-A0A2V7IYL2-F1
#
_cell.length_a   1.000
_cell.length_b   1.000
_cell.length_c   1.000
_cell.angle_alpha   90.00
_cell.angle_beta   90.00
_cell.angle_gamma   90.00
#
_symmetry.space_group_name_H-M   'P 1'
#
loop_
_entity.id
_entity.type
_entity.pdbx_description
1 polymer ?
#
loop_
_entity_poly.entity_id
_entity_poly.type
_entity_poly.pdbx_seq_one_letter_code
_entity_poly.pdbx_strand_id
1 'polypeptide(L)'
;MRAAGTDSTYYLDEGLRLWGTSAVGSATPGMDMNYNHNFEPGPSCAVNCGGGSGNINERMVFTASPDTSIRVFDTFFFNQQKKIAIRDPIIGPLRVAFDATSGQQYLFGITTRGLVVVSLPTITNINPQAPPRR
;
A
#
# COMPACT_ATOMS: atom_id res chain seq x y z
N MET A 1 -3.13 -1.38 -32.97
CA MET A 1 -3.40 -0.48 -31.83
C MET A 1 -3.00 -1.22 -30.56
N ARG A 2 -1.98 -0.76 -29.81
CA ARG A 2 -1.60 -1.40 -28.54
C ARG A 2 -2.45 -0.77 -27.45
N ALA A 3 -3.35 -1.52 -26.83
CA ALA A 3 -3.92 -1.12 -25.54
C ALA A 3 -2.76 -1.09 -24.54
N ALA A 4 -2.44 0.08 -23.99
CA ALA A 4 -1.60 0.17 -22.82
C ALA A 4 -2.42 -0.37 -21.64
N GLY A 5 -2.41 -1.69 -21.46
CA GLY A 5 -3.04 -2.35 -20.32
C GLY A 5 -2.28 -1.97 -19.06
N THR A 6 -2.63 -0.83 -18.48
CA THR A 6 -2.20 -0.49 -17.13
C THR A 6 -3.17 -1.16 -16.17
N ASP A 7 -2.65 -2.05 -15.35
CA ASP A 7 -3.35 -2.58 -14.21
C ASP A 7 -3.42 -1.48 -13.13
N SER A 8 -4.52 -1.51 -12.39
CA SER A 8 -4.84 -0.51 -11.38
C SER A 8 -5.29 -1.19 -10.09
N THR A 9 -4.93 -0.58 -8.98
CA THR A 9 -5.51 -0.88 -7.67
C THR A 9 -6.83 -0.15 -7.55
N TYR A 10 -7.92 -0.87 -7.26
CA TYR A 10 -9.25 -0.29 -7.05
C TYR A 10 -9.55 -0.22 -5.56
N TYR A 11 -9.93 0.96 -5.08
CA TYR A 11 -10.31 1.18 -3.69
C TYR A 11 -11.83 1.25 -3.63
N LEU A 12 -12.43 0.42 -2.77
CA LEU A 12 -13.87 0.40 -2.55
C LEU A 12 -14.20 1.08 -1.23
N ASP A 13 -15.33 1.77 -1.19
CA ASP A 13 -15.91 2.28 0.05
C ASP A 13 -16.68 1.19 0.82
N GLU A 14 -17.22 1.54 1.99
CA GLU A 14 -18.05 0.65 2.82
C GLU A 14 -19.32 0.17 2.11
N GLY A 15 -19.78 0.91 1.11
CA GLY A 15 -20.90 0.53 0.24
C GLY A 15 -20.48 -0.32 -0.96
N LEU A 16 -19.24 -0.79 -1.03
CA LEU A 16 -18.63 -1.52 -2.14
C LEU A 16 -18.64 -0.75 -3.47
N ARG A 17 -18.68 0.59 -3.40
CA ARG A 17 -18.60 1.46 -4.58
C ARG A 17 -17.17 1.85 -4.84
N LEU A 18 -16.83 2.05 -6.12
CA LEU A 18 -15.53 2.55 -6.50
C LEU A 18 -15.31 3.94 -5.91
N TRP A 19 -14.28 4.05 -5.07
CA TRP A 19 -13.91 5.29 -4.41
C TRP A 19 -12.67 5.95 -5.04
N GLY A 20 -11.74 5.14 -5.53
CA GLY A 20 -10.54 5.63 -6.20
C GLY A 20 -9.77 4.55 -6.94
N THR A 21 -8.75 4.96 -7.67
CA THR A 21 -7.84 4.06 -8.39
C THR A 21 -6.40 4.54 -8.35
N SER A 22 -5.44 3.62 -8.25
CA SER A 22 -4.01 3.91 -8.40
C SER A 22 -3.43 3.09 -9.55
N ALA A 23 -2.77 3.74 -10.52
CA ALA A 23 -2.12 3.06 -11.63
C ALA A 23 -0.74 2.54 -11.22
N VAL A 24 -0.49 1.25 -11.44
CA VAL A 24 0.75 0.56 -11.03
C VAL A 24 1.66 0.31 -12.24
N GLY A 25 1.06 0.11 -13.41
CA GLY A 25 1.71 -0.36 -14.63
C GLY A 25 1.04 -1.64 -15.11
N SER A 26 1.61 -2.38 -16.05
CA SER A 26 1.03 -3.63 -16.57
C SER A 26 1.45 -4.86 -15.75
N ALA A 27 0.61 -5.88 -15.63
CA ALA A 27 0.91 -7.15 -14.96
C ALA A 27 1.27 -6.98 -13.48
N THR A 28 0.29 -6.56 -12.68
CA THR A 28 0.38 -6.37 -11.22
C THR A 28 0.12 -7.71 -10.52
N PRO A 29 1.15 -8.46 -10.12
CA PRO A 29 1.00 -9.87 -9.72
C PRO A 29 0.55 -10.04 -8.26
N GLY A 30 0.60 -8.98 -7.46
CA GLY A 30 0.23 -9.02 -6.06
C GLY A 30 0.13 -7.64 -5.44
N MET A 31 -0.72 -7.55 -4.43
CA MET A 31 -0.90 -6.38 -3.58
C MET A 31 -1.24 -6.84 -2.16
N ASP A 32 -0.89 -6.02 -1.18
CA ASP A 32 -1.37 -6.20 0.20
C ASP A 32 -1.50 -4.84 0.88
N MET A 33 -2.42 -4.75 1.83
CA MET A 33 -2.54 -3.58 2.69
C MET A 33 -1.43 -3.58 3.72
N ASN A 34 -1.18 -2.41 4.32
CA ASN A 34 -0.32 -2.35 5.47
C ASN A 34 -0.85 -3.21 6.63
N TYR A 35 0.04 -3.65 7.52
CA TYR A 35 -0.34 -4.49 8.68
C TYR A 35 -1.44 -3.81 9.50
N ASN A 36 -1.26 -2.52 9.78
CA ASN A 36 -2.29 -1.66 10.33
C ASN A 36 -3.07 -1.01 9.18
N HIS A 37 -4.25 -1.55 8.92
CA HIS A 37 -5.18 -1.08 7.89
C HIS A 37 -6.48 -0.57 8.50
N ASN A 38 -6.52 -0.34 9.82
CA ASN A 38 -7.72 0.13 10.50
C ASN A 38 -7.97 1.64 10.31
N PHE A 39 -7.35 2.30 9.32
CA PHE A 39 -7.37 3.76 9.18
C PHE A 39 -8.78 4.32 8.94
N GLU A 40 -9.21 5.22 9.81
CA GLU A 40 -10.47 5.96 9.70
C GLU A 40 -10.24 7.50 9.74
N PRO A 41 -10.78 8.28 8.79
CA PRO A 41 -10.72 9.74 8.79
C PRO A 41 -11.58 10.35 9.93
N GLY A 42 -11.04 11.31 10.72
CA GLY A 42 -11.75 11.90 11.86
C GLY A 42 -11.46 13.40 12.13
N PRO A 43 -12.32 14.11 12.88
CA PRO A 43 -12.44 15.59 12.87
C PRO A 43 -11.39 16.33 13.71
N SER A 44 -10.59 15.64 14.52
CA SER A 44 -9.69 16.28 15.46
C SER A 44 -8.62 15.30 15.97
N CYS A 45 -7.47 15.18 15.31
CA CYS A 45 -6.29 14.64 15.96
C CYS A 45 -4.97 14.91 15.25
N ALA A 46 -3.95 15.21 16.06
CA ALA A 46 -2.57 14.99 15.73
C ALA A 46 -2.27 13.48 15.81
N VAL A 47 -1.99 12.88 14.65
CA VAL A 47 -1.27 11.60 14.42
C VAL A 47 -1.86 10.30 15.00
N ASN A 48 -2.66 10.33 16.07
CA ASN A 48 -3.20 9.12 16.71
C ASN A 48 -4.52 9.42 17.45
N CYS A 49 -5.64 9.02 16.85
CA CYS A 49 -6.99 9.12 17.41
C CYS A 49 -7.63 7.72 17.49
N GLY A 50 -8.25 7.42 18.63
CA GLY A 50 -8.97 6.16 18.85
C GLY A 50 -10.23 6.04 17.98
N GLY A 51 -10.58 4.79 17.65
CA GLY A 51 -11.69 4.37 16.78
C GLY A 51 -11.17 3.57 15.59
N GLY A 52 -10.34 4.25 14.78
CA GLY A 52 -9.56 3.69 13.68
C GLY A 52 -8.44 4.64 13.22
N SER A 53 -8.11 5.71 13.93
CA SER A 53 -7.11 6.66 13.46
C SER A 53 -5.68 6.19 13.76
N GLY A 54 -5.23 5.20 12.99
CA GLY A 54 -3.82 4.84 12.87
C GLY A 54 -2.96 6.01 12.38
N ASN A 55 -1.65 5.88 12.52
CA ASN A 55 -0.70 6.87 12.03
C ASN A 55 -0.91 7.08 10.52
N ILE A 56 -0.88 8.32 10.02
CA ILE A 56 -1.05 8.59 8.58
C ILE A 56 -0.02 7.84 7.72
N ASN A 57 1.16 7.56 8.28
CA ASN A 57 2.22 6.77 7.66
C ASN A 57 1.84 5.29 7.48
N GLU A 58 0.80 4.83 8.16
CA GLU A 58 0.29 3.46 8.06
C GLU A 58 -0.81 3.32 7.01
N ARG A 59 -1.38 4.43 6.51
CA ARG A 59 -2.43 4.49 5.47
C ARG A 59 -1.89 4.14 4.08
N MET A 60 -1.45 2.90 3.92
CA MET A 60 -0.67 2.46 2.77
C MET A 60 -1.19 1.14 2.19
N VAL A 61 -1.14 1.03 0.88
CA VAL A 61 -1.21 -0.25 0.16
C VAL A 61 0.09 -0.44 -0.61
N PHE A 62 0.57 -1.68 -0.63
CA PHE A 62 1.78 -2.10 -1.30
C PHE A 62 1.39 -2.91 -2.52
N THR A 63 2.06 -2.66 -3.63
CA THR A 63 1.74 -3.33 -4.88
C THR A 63 3.00 -3.62 -5.68
N ALA A 64 3.12 -4.84 -6.19
CA ALA A 64 4.23 -5.24 -7.05
C ALA A 64 4.04 -4.69 -8.46
N SER A 65 5.08 -4.02 -8.95
CA SER A 65 5.17 -3.49 -10.31
C SER A 65 6.08 -4.40 -11.14
N PRO A 66 5.84 -4.53 -12.46
CA PRO A 66 6.66 -5.37 -13.36
C PRO A 66 8.11 -4.89 -13.48
N ASP A 67 8.39 -3.63 -13.14
CA ASP A 67 9.69 -2.99 -13.26
C ASP A 67 10.60 -3.25 -12.05
N THR A 68 10.49 -4.42 -11.41
CA THR A 68 11.27 -4.81 -10.22
C THR A 68 11.15 -3.79 -9.09
N SER A 69 9.92 -3.33 -8.82
CA SER A 69 9.66 -2.42 -7.71
C SER A 69 8.36 -2.72 -6.99
N ILE A 70 8.31 -2.34 -5.72
CA ILE A 70 7.06 -2.21 -4.97
C ILE A 70 6.66 -0.75 -4.99
N ARG A 71 5.46 -0.49 -5.47
CA ARG A 71 4.82 0.83 -5.41
C ARG A 71 3.95 0.88 -4.17
N VAL A 72 4.07 1.99 -3.44
CA VAL A 72 3.32 2.23 -2.21
C VAL A 72 2.40 3.42 -2.46
N PHE A 73 1.11 3.23 -2.21
CA PHE A 73 0.08 4.24 -2.43
C PHE A 73 -0.67 4.54 -1.15
N ASP A 74 -1.13 5.78 -1.04
CA ASP A 74 -2.06 6.20 0.00
C ASP A 74 -3.46 5.62 -0.28
N THR A 75 -4.12 5.06 0.72
CA THR A 75 -5.43 4.41 0.54
C THR A 75 -6.64 5.37 0.61
N PHE A 76 -6.43 6.67 0.80
CA PHE A 76 -7.46 7.72 0.83
C PHE A 76 -7.32 8.73 -0.32
N PHE A 77 -6.10 9.16 -0.63
CA PHE A 77 -5.79 10.11 -1.71
C PHE A 77 -5.24 9.41 -2.96
N PHE A 78 -4.96 8.10 -2.89
CA PHE A 78 -4.64 7.23 -4.03
C PHE A 78 -3.36 7.56 -4.82
N ASN A 79 -2.59 8.55 -4.36
CA ASN A 79 -1.31 8.95 -4.94
C ASN A 79 -0.15 8.11 -4.37
N GLN A 80 0.88 7.93 -5.19
CA GLN A 80 2.07 7.17 -4.83
C GLN A 80 2.88 7.91 -3.76
N GLN A 81 3.21 7.20 -2.67
CA GLN A 81 4.00 7.69 -1.54
C GLN A 81 5.46 7.28 -1.66
N LYS A 82 5.73 6.06 -2.14
CA LYS A 82 7.08 5.52 -2.28
C LYS A 82 7.18 4.53 -3.42
N LYS A 83 8.38 4.43 -3.99
CA LYS A 83 8.81 3.31 -4.84
C LYS A 83 10.00 2.65 -4.16
N ILE A 84 9.90 1.34 -3.90
CA ILE A 84 10.93 0.53 -3.26
C ILE A 84 11.49 -0.41 -4.33
N ALA A 85 12.80 -0.32 -4.58
CA ALA A 85 13.45 -1.21 -5.54
C ALA A 85 13.63 -2.61 -4.94
N ILE A 86 13.39 -3.63 -5.75
CA ILE A 86 13.67 -5.03 -5.43
C ILE A 86 14.53 -5.63 -6.54
N ARG A 87 15.24 -6.72 -6.24
CA ARG A 87 16.19 -7.32 -7.21
C ARG A 87 15.50 -8.16 -8.28
N ASP A 88 14.35 -8.72 -7.94
CA ASP A 88 13.63 -9.68 -8.73
C ASP A 88 12.18 -9.26 -8.88
N PRO A 89 11.58 -9.46 -10.07
CA PRO A 89 10.17 -9.19 -10.25
C PRO A 89 9.36 -10.16 -9.40
N ILE A 90 8.37 -9.64 -8.68
CA ILE A 90 7.37 -10.45 -8.03
C ILE A 90 6.49 -11.08 -9.11
N ILE A 91 6.13 -12.34 -8.95
CA ILE A 91 5.27 -13.10 -9.90
C ILE A 91 4.04 -13.68 -9.23
N GLY A 92 3.85 -13.45 -7.93
CA GLY A 92 2.77 -14.03 -7.15
C GLY A 92 2.35 -13.12 -6.00
N PRO A 93 1.74 -13.69 -4.95
CA PRO A 93 1.16 -12.91 -3.88
C PRO A 93 2.21 -12.08 -3.14
N LEU A 94 1.75 -10.96 -2.60
CA LEU A 94 2.47 -10.13 -1.65
C LEU A 94 1.84 -10.28 -0.26
N ARG A 95 2.67 -10.20 0.77
CA ARG A 95 2.21 -10.08 2.16
C ARG A 95 3.03 -9.04 2.91
N VAL A 96 2.37 -8.16 3.64
CA VAL A 96 3.02 -7.26 4.61
C VAL A 96 2.78 -7.80 6.01
N ALA A 97 3.83 -7.85 6.83
CA ALA A 97 3.74 -8.28 8.22
C ALA A 97 4.57 -7.37 9.14
N PHE A 98 4.17 -7.33 10.40
CA PHE A 98 4.84 -6.60 11.46
C PHE A 98 5.43 -7.58 12.47
N ASP A 99 6.72 -7.48 12.73
CA ASP A 99 7.37 -8.19 13.83
C ASP A 99 7.25 -7.35 15.11
N ALA A 100 6.39 -7.78 16.01
CA ALA A 100 6.15 -7.10 17.28
C ALA A 100 7.36 -7.13 18.24
N THR A 101 8.33 -8.02 18.03
CA THR A 101 9.53 -8.11 18.89
C THR A 101 10.55 -7.05 18.53
N SER A 102 10.79 -6.86 17.22
CA SER A 102 11.75 -5.87 16.72
C SER A 102 11.12 -4.51 16.37
N GLY A 103 9.80 -4.45 16.22
CA GLY A 103 9.10 -3.27 15.72
C GLY A 103 9.30 -3.05 14.21
N GLN A 104 9.84 -4.01 13.48
CA GLN A 104 10.14 -3.90 12.06
C GLN A 104 8.99 -4.45 11.20
N GLN A 105 8.72 -3.79 10.08
CA GLN A 105 7.82 -4.32 9.06
C GLN A 105 8.60 -5.01 7.94
N TYR A 106 8.02 -6.09 7.43
CA TYR A 106 8.56 -6.86 6.33
C TYR A 106 7.51 -7.03 5.24
N LEU A 107 7.96 -6.97 3.99
CA LEU A 107 7.20 -7.38 2.83
C LEU A 107 7.77 -8.68 2.30
N PHE A 108 6.89 -9.65 2.12
CA PHE A 108 7.15 -10.97 1.56
C PHE A 108 6.56 -11.03 0.17
N GLY A 109 7.31 -11.55 -0.79
CA GLY A 109 6.84 -11.75 -2.16
C GLY A 109 7.47 -12.97 -2.81
N ILE A 110 6.77 -13.55 -3.78
CA ILE A 110 7.27 -14.69 -4.54
C ILE A 110 7.86 -14.22 -5.86
N THR A 111 9.06 -14.71 -6.17
CA THR A 111 9.79 -14.47 -7.41
C THR A 111 10.06 -15.81 -8.10
N THR A 112 10.56 -15.80 -9.34
CA THR A 112 11.02 -17.03 -10.01
C THR A 112 12.19 -17.72 -9.29
N ARG A 113 12.93 -16.98 -8.46
CA ARG A 113 14.07 -17.48 -7.69
C ARG A 113 13.71 -17.91 -6.26
N GLY A 114 12.46 -17.72 -5.84
CA GLY A 114 11.96 -18.06 -4.50
C GLY A 114 11.36 -16.88 -3.76
N LEU A 115 11.33 -16.96 -2.43
CA LEU A 115 10.81 -15.92 -1.55
C LEU A 115 11.78 -14.75 -1.44
N VAL A 116 11.30 -13.53 -1.70
CA VAL A 116 11.99 -12.29 -1.33
C VAL A 116 11.39 -11.73 -0.05
N VAL A 117 12.27 -11.27 0.84
CA VAL A 117 11.91 -10.55 2.07
C VAL A 117 12.54 -9.18 2.01
N VAL A 118 11.71 -8.14 2.16
CA VAL A 118 12.13 -6.74 2.14
C VAL A 118 11.84 -6.16 3.52
N SER A 119 12.89 -5.71 4.22
CA SER A 119 12.69 -4.85 5.39
C SER A 119 12.17 -3.50 4.92
N LEU A 120 10.94 -3.16 5.30
CA LEU A 120 10.31 -1.92 4.86
C LEU A 120 10.97 -0.72 5.56
N PRO A 121 11.43 0.30 4.80
CA PRO A 121 11.87 1.53 5.42
C PRO A 121 10.68 2.26 6.04
N THR A 122 10.93 3.18 6.95
CA THR A 122 9.89 4.13 7.37
C THR A 122 9.37 4.90 6.16
N ILE A 123 8.06 4.86 5.95
CA ILE A 123 7.38 5.55 4.85
C ILE A 123 6.66 6.75 5.43
N THR A 124 7.11 7.96 5.11
CA THR A 124 6.40 9.18 5.46
C THR A 124 5.32 9.44 4.42
N ASN A 125 4.07 9.54 4.87
CA ASN A 125 2.96 9.97 4.02
C ASN A 125 3.07 11.47 3.73
N ILE A 126 3.01 11.85 2.46
CA ILE A 126 3.09 13.26 2.05
C ILE A 126 1.74 13.96 2.14
N ASN A 127 0.66 13.19 2.27
CA ASN A 127 -0.68 13.75 2.35
C ASN A 127 -1.03 14.16 3.78
N PRO A 128 -1.90 15.17 3.93
CA PRO A 128 -2.41 15.54 5.23
C PRO A 128 -3.34 14.47 5.82
N GLN A 129 -3.77 14.71 7.06
CA GLN A 129 -4.90 14.00 7.61
C GLN A 129 -6.14 14.24 6.76
N ALA A 130 -6.86 13.15 6.48
CA ALA A 130 -8.07 13.21 5.67
C ALA A 130 -9.21 13.93 6.42
N PRO A 131 -10.00 14.78 5.74
CA PRO A 131 -11.21 15.37 6.33
C PRO A 131 -12.21 14.28 6.76
N PRO A 132 -13.14 14.58 7.69
CA PRO A 132 -14.19 13.66 8.08
C PRO A 132 -15.01 13.16 6.89
N ARG A 133 -15.42 11.89 6.93
CA ARG A 133 -16.51 11.42 6.07
C ARG A 133 -17.80 12.11 6.52
N ARG A 134 -18.54 12.71 5.59
CA ARG A 134 -19.84 13.35 5.84
C ARG A 134 -20.96 12.35 5.61
#